data_AF-D4KWV8-F1
#
_entry.id   AF-D4KWV8-F1
#
_cell.length_a   1.000
_cell.length_b   1.000
_cell.length_c   1.000
_cell.angle_alpha   90.00
_cell.angle_beta   90.00
_cell.angle_gamma   90.00
#
_symmetry.space_group_name_H-M   'P 1'
#
loop_
_entity.id
_entity.type
_entity.pdbx_description
1 polymer ?
#
loop_
_entity_poly.entity_id
_entity_poly.type
_entity_poly.pdbx_seq_one_letter_code
_entity_poly.pdbx_strand_id
1 'polypeptide(L)' 'MSVNLIFKIAAVGILVTVISQVLKHSGREEHAFLTSLAGLLIVLFWIVPYIYELFETMQSLFAL' A
#
# COMPACT_ATOMS: atom_id res chain seq x y z
N MET A 1 9.69 15.51 -2.58
CA MET A 1 9.60 14.05 -2.34
C MET A 1 8.38 13.64 -1.50
N SER A 2 7.40 14.52 -1.27
CA SER A 2 6.29 14.29 -0.32
C SER A 2 5.00 13.77 -0.97
N VAL A 3 4.62 14.28 -2.15
CA VAL A 3 3.31 13.94 -2.75
C VAL A 3 3.35 12.67 -3.60
N ASN A 4 4.54 12.27 -4.10
CA ASN A 4 4.69 11.12 -4.98
C ASN A 4 4.24 9.82 -4.31
N LEU A 5 4.55 9.64 -3.02
CA LEU A 5 4.12 8.48 -2.24
C LEU A 5 2.59 8.41 -2.13
N ILE A 6 1.96 9.54 -1.80
CA ILE A 6 0.49 9.63 -1.67
C ILE A 6 -0.18 9.30 -3.01
N PHE A 7 0.33 9.85 -4.12
CA PHE A 7 -0.16 9.51 -5.46
C PHE A 7 0.05 8.03 -5.81
N LYS A 8 1.16 7.43 -5.40
CA LYS A 8 1.43 6.00 -5.59
C LYS A 8 0.43 5.13 -4.85
N ILE A 9 0.16 5.43 -3.57
CA ILE A 9 -0.81 4.69 -2.76
C ILE A 9 -2.21 4.85 -3.33
N ALA A 10 -2.60 6.06 -3.75
CA ALA A 10 -3.89 6.32 -4.39
C ALA A 10 -4.05 5.55 -5.71
N ALA A 11 -3.02 5.51 -6.55
CA ALA A 11 -3.02 4.77 -7.81
C ALA A 11 -3.19 3.25 -7.58
N VAL A 12 -2.50 2.69 -6.58
CA VAL A 12 -2.69 1.28 -6.18
C VAL A 12 -4.11 1.03 -5.68
N GLY A 13 -4.66 1.94 -4.87
CA GLY A 13 -6.05 1.83 -4.37
C GLY A 13 -7.09 1.81 -5.49
N ILE A 14 -6.93 2.67 -6.50
CA ILE A 14 -7.81 2.70 -7.68
C ILE A 14 -7.68 1.39 -8.46
N LEU A 15 -6.46 0.94 -8.76
CA LEU A 15 -6.22 -0.30 -9.50
C LEU A 15 -6.84 -1.52 -8.80
N VAL A 16 -6.58 -1.68 -7.51
CA VAL A 16 -7.09 -2.82 -6.72
C VAL A 16 -8.62 -2.81 -6.70
N THR A 17 -9.24 -1.63 -6.58
CA THR A 17 -10.69 -1.47 -6.57
C THR A 17 -11.31 -1.84 -7.91
N VAL A 18 -10.72 -1.38 -9.02
CA VAL A 18 -11.19 -1.70 -10.38
C VAL A 18 -11.06 -3.20 -10.64
N ILE A 19 -9.94 -3.82 -10.30
CA ILE A 19 -9.75 -5.27 -10.48
C ILE A 19 -10.73 -6.07 -9.62
N SER A 20 -10.93 -5.66 -8.36
CA SER A 20 -11.89 -6.30 -7.46
C SER A 20 -13.33 -6.20 -7.99
N GLN A 21 -13.74 -5.03 -8.52
CA GLN A 21 -15.06 -4.86 -9.15
C GLN A 21 -15.23 -5.75 -10.38
N VAL A 22 -14.23 -5.82 -11.26
CA VAL A 22 -14.26 -6.67 -12.46
C VAL A 22 -14.36 -8.15 -12.10
N LEU A 23 -13.60 -8.60 -11.09
CA LEU A 23 -13.65 -9.99 -10.60
C LEU A 23 -14.99 -10.33 -9.96
N LYS A 24 -15.58 -9.43 -9.17
CA LYS A 24 -16.93 -9.60 -8.61
C LYS A 24 -17.98 -9.68 -9.71
N HIS A 25 -17.91 -8.79 -10.71
CA HIS A 25 -18.84 -8.81 -11.84
C HIS A 25 -18.72 -10.07 -12.71
N SER A 26 -17.54 -10.71 -12.70
CA SER A 26 -17.29 -11.99 -13.38
C SER A 26 -17.76 -13.21 -12.58
N GLY A 27 -18.44 -13.02 -11.44
CA GLY A 27 -18.93 -14.12 -10.57
C GLY A 27 -17.85 -14.77 -9.71
N ARG A 28 -16.66 -14.15 -9.58
CA ARG A 28 -15.49 -14.67 -8.85
C ARG A 28 -15.18 -13.84 -7.61
N GLU A 29 -16.09 -13.90 -6.63
CA GLU A 29 -16.00 -13.09 -5.41
C GLU A 29 -14.77 -13.42 -4.54
N GLU A 30 -14.38 -14.69 -4.46
CA GLU A 30 -13.22 -15.12 -3.67
C GLU A 30 -11.91 -14.48 -4.17
N HIS A 31 -11.70 -14.46 -5.49
CA HIS A 31 -10.53 -13.83 -6.10
C HIS A 31 -10.55 -12.31 -5.92
N ALA A 32 -11.74 -11.69 -5.95
CA ALA A 32 -11.88 -10.26 -5.71
C ALA A 32 -11.48 -9.87 -4.28
N PHE A 33 -11.79 -10.74 -3.30
CA PHE A 33 -11.36 -10.56 -1.91
C PHE A 33 -9.85 -10.73 -1.77
N LEU A 34 -9.27 -11.80 -2.33
CA LEU A 34 -7.82 -12.02 -2.31
C LEU A 34 -7.05 -10.87 -2.97
N THR A 35 -7.59 -10.28 -4.04
CA THR A 35 -7.00 -9.11 -4.69
C THR A 35 -7.01 -7.88 -3.78
N SER A 36 -8.08 -7.66 -3.02
CA SER A 36 -8.15 -6.57 -2.04
C SER A 36 -7.14 -6.74 -0.91
N LEU A 37 -6.96 -7.98 -0.43
CA LEU A 37 -5.95 -8.33 0.58
C LEU A 37 -4.53 -8.11 0.04
N ALA A 38 -4.26 -8.54 -1.19
CA ALA A 38 -2.97 -8.30 -1.84
C ALA A 38 -2.66 -6.80 -1.99
N GLY A 39 -3.66 -6.01 -2.37
CA GLY A 39 -3.55 -4.55 -2.42
C GLY A 39 -3.17 -3.92 -1.08
N LEU A 40 -3.82 -4.37 0.00
CA LEU A 40 -3.51 -3.93 1.37
C LEU A 40 -2.06 -4.27 1.75
N LEU A 41 -1.63 -5.52 1.49
CA LEU A 41 -0.27 -5.96 1.80
C LEU A 41 0.79 -5.15 1.05
N ILE A 42 0.56 -4.85 -0.23
CA ILE A 42 1.49 -4.01 -1.03
C ILE A 42 1.68 -2.64 -0.39
N VAL A 43 0.60 -1.99 0.06
CA VAL A 43 0.67 -0.68 0.72
C VAL A 43 1.40 -0.77 2.06
N LEU A 44 1.14 -1.82 2.85
CA LEU A 44 1.85 -2.07 4.10
C LEU A 44 3.36 -2.23 3.87
N PHE A 45 3.77 -2.99 2.85
CA PHE A 45 5.18 -3.14 2.49
C PHE A 45 5.84 -1.83 2.08
N TRP A 46 5.12 -0.93 1.42
CA TRP A 46 5.64 0.40 1.11
C TRP A 46 5.85 1.29 2.33
N ILE A 47 5.09 1.08 3.42
CA ILE A 47 5.23 1.86 4.66
C ILE A 47 6.47 1.45 5.46
N VAL A 48 6.86 0.17 5.45
CA VAL A 48 8.01 -0.36 6.22
C VAL A 48 9.31 0.46 6.08
N PRO A 49 9.82 0.77 4.87
CA PRO A 49 11.05 1.54 4.72
C PRO A 49 10.95 2.96 5.30
N TYR A 50 9.77 3.60 5.24
CA TYR A 50 9.57 4.92 5.84
C TYR A 50 9.62 4.87 7.37
N ILE A 51 9.10 3.80 7.97
CA ILE A 51 9.22 3.58 9.42
C ILE A 51 10.70 3.40 9.80
N TYR A 52 11.44 2.63 9.01
CA TYR A 52 12.87 2.41 9.25
C TYR A 52 13.67 3.72 9.16
N GLU A 53 13.44 4.52 8.12
CA GLU A 53 14.08 5.83 7.95
C GLU A 53 13.75 6.79 9.10
N LEU A 54 12.50 6.80 9.57
CA LEU A 54 12.09 7.59 10.73
C LEU A 54 12.83 7.12 11.99
N PHE A 55 12.98 5.81 12.17
CA PHE A 55 13.65 5.23 13.32
C PHE A 55 15.15 5.55 13.34
N GLU A 56 15.83 5.41 12.20
CA GLU A 56 17.22 5.86 12.00
C GLU A 56 17.37 7.36 12.29
N THR A 57 16.43 8.18 11.81
CA THR A 57 16.43 9.64 12.08
C THR A 57 16.31 9.93 13.57
N MET A 58 15.43 9.23 14.29
CA MET A 58 15.32 9.35 15.75
C MET A 58 16.61 8.91 16.44
N GLN A 59 17.16 7.75 16.08
CA GLN A 59 18.43 7.27 16.65
C GLN A 59 19.56 8.29 16.43
N SER A 60 19.70 8.85 15.22
CA SER A 60 20.71 9.87 14.93
C SER A 60 20.50 11.16 15.72
N LEU A 61 19.25 11.56 15.97
CA LEU A 61 18.94 12.76 16.75
C LEU A 61 19.22 12.58 18.25
N PHE A 62 19.02 11.37 18.77
CA PHE A 62 19.23 11.03 20.18
C PHE A 62 20.62 10.44 20.48
N ALA A 63 21.41 10.08 19.46
CA ALA A 63 22.79 9.60 19.61
C ALA A 63 23.85 10.71 19.63
N LEU A 64 23.43 11.97 19.74
CA LEU A 64 24.28 13.13 20.02
C LEU A 64 24.10 13.58 21.48
#